data_AF-F7CEQ0-F1
#
_entry.id   AF-F7CEQ0-F1
#
_cell.length_a   1.000
_cell.length_b   1.000
_cell.length_c   1.000
_cell.angle_alpha   90.00
_cell.angle_beta   90.00
_cell.angle_gamma   90.00
#
_symmetry.space_group_name_H-M   'P 1'
#
loop_
_entity.id
_entity.type
_entity.pdbx_description
1 polymer ?
#
loop_
_entity_poly.entity_id
_entity_poly.type
_entity_poly.pdbx_seq_one_letter_code
_entity_poly.pdbx_strand_id
1 'polypeptide(L)'
;MGNLFGRKKQSRVTEQDKAVLQLKQQRDKLRQYQKRITQQLQREREIARQLLHEGKKERAKLLLKKKRYREQLLDKTETQITNLESMVQNIEFAQIEMKVIEGLKIGNECLTKMHQVMSLEEVERIMDETHDAVEYQRQIDELLAGGSFTQEDEDAILEELNEITQKVPVKNRPEQPEPVAAS
;
A
#
# COMPACT_ATOMS: atom_id res chain seq x y z
N MET A 1 -44.93 -27.27 -1.74
CA MET A 1 -43.99 -26.23 -2.21
C MET A 1 -43.28 -25.65 -1.00
N GLY A 2 -42.00 -25.98 -0.81
CA GLY A 2 -41.23 -25.55 0.37
C GLY A 2 -39.97 -24.82 -0.07
N ASN A 3 -40.03 -23.49 -0.10
CA ASN A 3 -38.88 -22.61 -0.25
C ASN A 3 -38.04 -22.66 1.03
N LEU A 4 -36.98 -23.45 1.03
CA LEU A 4 -35.89 -23.38 2.01
C LEU A 4 -34.74 -22.61 1.36
N PHE A 5 -34.86 -21.28 1.35
CA PHE A 5 -33.75 -20.37 1.10
C PHE A 5 -32.70 -20.54 2.21
N GLY A 6 -31.84 -21.54 2.04
CA GLY A 6 -30.62 -21.68 2.81
C GLY A 6 -29.70 -20.52 2.47
N ARG A 7 -29.63 -19.53 3.36
CA ARG A 7 -28.63 -18.47 3.38
C ARG A 7 -27.26 -19.14 3.17
N LYS A 8 -26.64 -18.99 2.00
CA LYS A 8 -25.31 -19.55 1.73
C LYS A 8 -24.36 -18.95 2.77
N LYS A 9 -23.90 -19.76 3.73
CA LYS A 9 -22.78 -19.41 4.61
C LYS A 9 -21.64 -18.96 3.70
N GLN A 10 -21.30 -17.67 3.70
CA GLN A 10 -20.07 -17.18 3.08
C GLN A 10 -18.93 -18.00 3.68
N SER A 11 -18.28 -18.81 2.86
CA SER A 11 -17.20 -19.66 3.35
C SER A 11 -16.08 -18.77 3.86
N ARG A 12 -15.58 -19.04 5.07
CA ARG A 12 -14.34 -18.42 5.61
C ARG A 12 -13.09 -18.73 4.78
N VAL A 13 -13.25 -19.49 3.70
CA VAL A 13 -12.20 -19.90 2.77
C VAL A 13 -12.16 -18.88 1.63
N THR A 14 -11.05 -18.17 1.53
CA THR A 14 -10.80 -17.20 0.46
C THR A 14 -10.50 -17.93 -0.86
N GLU A 15 -10.56 -17.23 -1.99
CA GLU A 15 -10.17 -17.82 -3.28
C GLU A 15 -8.69 -18.21 -3.31
N GLN A 16 -7.87 -17.46 -2.59
CA GLN A 16 -6.45 -17.70 -2.39
C GLN A 16 -6.22 -19.01 -1.62
N ASP A 17 -7.01 -19.28 -0.56
CA ASP A 17 -6.92 -20.55 0.18
C ASP A 17 -7.27 -21.75 -0.70
N LYS A 18 -8.26 -21.60 -1.60
CA LYS A 18 -8.62 -22.64 -2.58
C LYS A 18 -7.47 -22.89 -3.56
N ALA A 19 -6.82 -21.84 -4.05
CA ALA A 19 -5.67 -21.97 -4.94
C ALA A 19 -4.49 -22.68 -4.25
N VAL A 20 -4.16 -22.28 -3.02
CA VAL A 20 -3.12 -22.93 -2.20
C VAL A 20 -3.44 -24.41 -1.97
N LEU A 21 -4.71 -24.73 -1.66
CA LEU A 21 -5.15 -26.11 -1.48
C LEU A 21 -4.98 -26.92 -2.78
N GLN A 22 -5.37 -26.38 -3.93
CA GLN A 22 -5.21 -27.04 -5.22
C GLN A 22 -3.74 -27.32 -5.53
N LEU A 23 -2.85 -26.34 -5.32
CA LEU A 23 -1.41 -26.51 -5.53
C LEU A 23 -0.83 -27.60 -4.60
N LYS A 24 -1.21 -27.59 -3.32
CA LYS A 24 -0.81 -28.61 -2.34
C LYS A 24 -1.30 -30.00 -2.76
N GLN A 25 -2.54 -30.13 -3.23
CA GLN A 25 -3.08 -31.38 -3.75
C GLN A 25 -2.31 -31.91 -4.97
N GLN A 26 -1.94 -31.04 -5.92
CA GLN A 26 -1.15 -31.47 -7.08
C GLN A 26 0.26 -31.87 -6.70
N ARG A 27 0.90 -31.14 -5.79
CA ARG A 27 2.20 -31.52 -5.22
C ARG A 27 2.13 -32.92 -4.59
N ASP A 28 1.10 -33.19 -3.80
CA ASP A 28 0.95 -34.48 -3.13
C ASP A 28 0.72 -35.62 -4.13
N LYS A 29 -0.02 -35.38 -5.23
CA LYS A 29 -0.14 -36.35 -6.33
C LYS A 29 1.19 -36.61 -7.03
N LEU A 30 1.98 -35.57 -7.29
CA LEU A 30 3.32 -35.73 -7.88
C LEU A 30 4.26 -36.51 -6.94
N ARG A 31 4.22 -36.26 -5.63
CA ARG A 31 4.98 -37.05 -4.63
C ARG A 31 4.54 -38.52 -4.61
N GLN A 32 3.24 -38.79 -4.70
CA GLN A 32 2.75 -40.17 -4.82
C GLN A 32 3.23 -40.84 -6.11
N TYR A 33 3.21 -40.12 -7.23
CA TYR A 33 3.72 -40.60 -8.51
C TYR A 33 5.22 -40.91 -8.44
N GLN A 34 6.01 -40.02 -7.85
CA GLN A 34 7.44 -40.18 -7.59
C GLN A 34 7.70 -41.48 -6.82
N LYS A 35 6.99 -41.71 -5.69
CA LYS A 35 7.12 -42.92 -4.88
C LYS A 35 6.82 -44.20 -5.67
N ARG A 36 5.79 -44.20 -6.52
CA ARG A 36 5.43 -45.36 -7.36
C ARG A 36 6.52 -45.66 -8.39
N ILE A 37 7.08 -44.63 -9.05
CA ILE A 37 8.16 -44.83 -10.02
C ILE A 37 9.42 -45.33 -9.33
N THR A 38 9.80 -44.79 -8.18
CA THR A 38 10.99 -45.23 -7.44
C THR A 38 10.92 -46.72 -7.09
N GLN A 39 9.76 -47.20 -6.64
CA GLN A 39 9.53 -48.63 -6.39
C GLN A 39 9.59 -49.47 -7.68
N GLN A 40 9.12 -48.93 -8.81
CA GLN A 40 9.19 -49.63 -10.09
C GLN A 40 10.63 -49.70 -10.63
N LEU A 41 11.44 -48.64 -10.43
CA LEU A 41 12.85 -48.59 -10.77
C LEU A 41 13.69 -49.60 -9.97
N GLN A 42 13.39 -49.78 -8.68
CA GLN A 42 14.04 -50.80 -7.85
C GLN A 42 13.79 -52.20 -8.40
N ARG A 43 12.52 -52.54 -8.70
CA ARG A 43 12.16 -53.82 -9.32
C ARG A 43 12.82 -54.03 -10.68
N GLU A 44 12.84 -53.01 -11.53
CA GLU A 44 13.52 -53.09 -12.83
C GLU A 44 15.03 -53.29 -12.68
N ARG A 45 15.65 -52.74 -11.65
CA ARG A 45 17.07 -52.95 -11.35
C ARG A 45 17.37 -54.41 -10.99
N GLU A 46 16.49 -55.06 -10.23
CA GLU A 46 16.61 -56.48 -9.87
C GLU A 46 16.44 -57.38 -11.11
N ILE A 47 15.42 -57.11 -11.92
CA ILE A 47 15.17 -57.84 -13.18
C ILE A 47 16.34 -57.67 -14.15
N ALA A 48 16.91 -56.46 -14.25
CA ALA A 48 18.09 -56.22 -15.07
C ALA A 48 19.30 -57.05 -14.60
N ARG A 49 19.51 -57.18 -13.28
CA ARG A 49 20.57 -58.03 -12.71
C ARG A 49 20.35 -59.50 -13.05
N GLN A 50 19.12 -60.01 -12.92
CA GLN A 50 18.78 -61.38 -13.29
C GLN A 50 19.03 -61.67 -14.77
N LEU A 51 18.58 -60.77 -15.67
CA LEU A 51 18.80 -60.91 -17.11
C LEU A 51 20.28 -60.89 -17.50
N LEU A 52 21.13 -60.17 -16.76
CA LEU A 52 22.58 -60.19 -16.96
C LEU A 52 23.20 -61.51 -16.53
N HIS A 53 22.75 -62.09 -15.41
CA HIS A 53 23.18 -63.43 -14.98
C HIS A 53 22.74 -64.53 -15.94
N GLU A 54 21.56 -64.41 -16.54
CA GLU A 54 21.05 -65.33 -17.57
C GLU A 54 21.70 -65.15 -18.97
N GLY A 55 22.67 -64.24 -19.11
CA GLY A 55 23.36 -63.97 -20.38
C GLY A 55 22.53 -63.21 -21.43
N LYS A 56 21.30 -62.76 -21.09
CA LYS A 56 20.37 -62.07 -22.00
C LYS A 56 20.68 -60.57 -22.13
N LYS A 57 21.88 -60.26 -22.64
CA LYS A 57 22.43 -58.89 -22.73
C LYS A 57 21.54 -57.88 -23.47
N GLU A 58 20.95 -58.25 -24.60
CA GLU A 58 20.09 -57.34 -25.38
C GLU A 58 18.82 -56.92 -24.61
N ARG A 59 18.18 -57.86 -23.90
CA ARG A 59 17.02 -57.56 -23.04
C ARG A 59 17.41 -56.69 -21.86
N ALA A 60 18.55 -56.96 -21.23
CA ALA A 60 19.07 -56.12 -20.14
C ALA A 60 19.34 -54.68 -20.63
N LYS A 61 19.93 -54.50 -21.82
CA LYS A 61 20.20 -53.19 -22.43
C LYS A 61 18.91 -52.40 -22.69
N LEU A 62 17.86 -53.03 -23.20
CA LEU A 62 16.55 -52.40 -23.40
C LEU A 62 15.94 -51.94 -22.07
N LEU A 63 16.03 -52.77 -21.04
CA LEU A 63 15.49 -52.46 -19.70
C LEU A 63 16.25 -51.30 -19.04
N LEU A 64 17.57 -51.23 -19.21
CA LEU A 64 18.39 -50.10 -18.75
C LEU A 64 18.09 -48.79 -19.50
N LYS A 65 17.78 -48.84 -20.81
CA LYS A 65 17.31 -47.66 -21.55
C LYS A 65 15.98 -47.14 -20.99
N LYS A 66 15.03 -48.06 -20.72
CA LYS A 66 13.75 -47.73 -20.11
C LYS A 66 13.91 -47.15 -18.69
N LYS A 67 14.83 -47.70 -17.90
CA LYS A 67 15.23 -47.19 -16.59
C LYS A 67 15.71 -45.74 -16.69
N ARG A 68 16.65 -45.46 -17.60
CA ARG A 68 17.21 -44.10 -17.78
C ARG A 68 16.16 -43.06 -18.17
N TYR A 69 15.21 -43.42 -19.03
CA TYR A 69 14.10 -42.53 -19.38
C TYR A 69 13.21 -42.19 -18.17
N ARG A 70 12.96 -43.16 -17.30
CA ARG A 70 12.18 -42.94 -16.06
C ARG A 70 12.92 -42.12 -15.03
N GLU A 71 14.24 -42.28 -14.93
CA GLU A 71 15.09 -41.42 -14.09
C GLU A 71 15.00 -39.96 -14.57
N GLN A 72 15.10 -39.71 -15.88
CA GLN A 72 14.89 -38.36 -16.43
C GLN A 72 13.49 -37.79 -16.15
N LEU A 73 12.46 -38.65 -16.15
CA LEU A 73 11.10 -38.23 -15.82
C LEU A 73 10.94 -37.90 -14.33
N LEU A 74 11.65 -38.63 -13.45
CA LEU A 74 11.71 -38.32 -12.02
C LEU A 74 12.37 -36.96 -11.78
N ASP A 75 13.48 -36.66 -12.43
CA ASP A 75 14.18 -35.37 -12.29
C ASP A 75 13.27 -34.19 -12.69
N LYS A 76 12.51 -34.36 -13.79
CA LYS A 76 11.49 -33.38 -14.21
C LYS A 76 10.36 -33.24 -13.18
N THR A 77 9.91 -34.36 -12.61
CA THR A 77 8.86 -34.37 -11.59
C THR A 77 9.33 -33.67 -10.32
N GLU A 78 10.58 -33.88 -9.91
CA GLU A 78 11.19 -33.23 -8.74
C GLU A 78 11.28 -31.71 -8.96
N THR A 79 11.71 -31.29 -10.14
CA THR A 79 11.69 -29.87 -10.53
C THR A 79 10.28 -29.27 -10.44
N GLN A 80 9.26 -30.00 -10.91
CA GLN A 80 7.86 -29.56 -10.81
C GLN A 80 7.37 -29.48 -9.36
N ILE A 81 7.77 -30.41 -8.49
CA ILE A 81 7.44 -30.37 -7.06
C ILE A 81 8.04 -29.11 -6.43
N THR A 82 9.32 -28.81 -6.67
CA THR A 82 9.98 -27.60 -6.17
C THR A 82 9.27 -26.35 -6.68
N ASN A 83 8.93 -26.29 -7.97
CA ASN A 83 8.20 -25.15 -8.53
C ASN A 83 6.82 -24.94 -7.87
N LEU A 84 6.08 -26.02 -7.58
CA LEU A 84 4.81 -25.93 -6.87
C LEU A 84 4.98 -25.45 -5.43
N GLU A 85 6.05 -25.88 -4.74
CA GLU A 85 6.36 -25.44 -3.39
C GLU A 85 6.72 -23.95 -3.36
N SER A 86 7.56 -23.49 -4.29
CA SER A 86 7.87 -22.06 -4.46
C SER A 86 6.62 -21.24 -4.78
N MET A 87 5.72 -21.75 -5.63
CA MET A 87 4.47 -21.04 -5.96
C MET A 87 3.56 -20.89 -4.74
N VAL A 88 3.47 -21.92 -3.89
CA VAL A 88 2.72 -21.83 -2.62
C VAL A 88 3.33 -20.78 -1.70
N GLN A 89 4.65 -20.78 -1.53
CA GLN A 89 5.35 -19.78 -0.71
C GLN A 89 5.15 -18.35 -1.24
N ASN A 90 5.22 -18.16 -2.55
CA ASN A 90 5.00 -16.86 -3.19
C ASN A 90 3.58 -16.35 -2.94
N ILE A 91 2.57 -17.22 -2.98
CA ILE A 91 1.18 -16.84 -2.67
C ILE A 91 1.04 -16.46 -1.20
N GLU A 92 1.63 -17.24 -0.28
CA GLU A 92 1.63 -16.94 1.15
C GLU A 92 2.33 -15.60 1.45
N PHE A 93 3.43 -15.30 0.75
CA PHE A 93 4.12 -14.03 0.86
C PHE A 93 3.29 -12.86 0.31
N ALA A 94 2.68 -13.01 -0.88
CA ALA A 94 1.82 -11.99 -1.46
C ALA A 94 0.60 -11.67 -0.56
N GLN A 95 0.10 -12.64 0.21
CA GLN A 95 -0.94 -12.39 1.22
C GLN A 95 -0.43 -11.51 2.37
N ILE A 96 0.83 -11.67 2.78
CA ILE A 96 1.44 -10.81 3.80
C ILE A 96 1.66 -9.40 3.23
N GLU A 97 2.19 -9.28 2.02
CA GLU A 97 2.38 -8.00 1.34
C GLU A 97 1.06 -7.22 1.22
N MET A 98 -0.03 -7.90 0.87
CA MET A 98 -1.36 -7.30 0.82
C MET A 98 -1.79 -6.71 2.16
N LYS A 99 -1.57 -7.43 3.26
CA LYS A 99 -1.87 -6.94 4.62
C LYS A 99 -1.01 -5.74 5.01
N VAL A 100 0.26 -5.73 4.59
CA VAL A 100 1.15 -4.57 4.82
C VAL A 100 0.62 -3.35 4.07
N ILE A 101 0.22 -3.51 2.82
CA ILE A 101 -0.37 -2.41 2.01
C ILE A 101 -1.67 -1.91 2.65
N GLU A 102 -2.55 -2.80 3.11
CA GLU A 102 -3.77 -2.43 3.84
C GLU A 102 -3.44 -1.63 5.12
N GLY A 103 -2.45 -2.07 5.89
CA GLY A 103 -1.99 -1.35 7.08
C GLY A 103 -1.42 0.04 6.76
N LEU A 104 -0.63 0.16 5.70
CA LEU A 104 -0.12 1.45 5.21
C LEU A 104 -1.25 2.38 4.77
N LYS A 105 -2.29 1.85 4.11
CA LYS A 105 -3.46 2.62 3.71
C LYS A 105 -4.20 3.20 4.92
N ILE A 106 -4.44 2.37 5.94
CA ILE A 106 -5.08 2.83 7.19
C ILE A 106 -4.19 3.88 7.88
N GLY A 107 -2.87 3.66 7.92
CA GLY A 107 -1.93 4.63 8.47
C GLY A 107 -1.98 5.97 7.74
N ASN A 108 -2.04 5.94 6.40
CA ASN A 108 -2.18 7.14 5.58
C ASN A 108 -3.52 7.87 5.84
N GLU A 109 -4.63 7.14 5.89
CA GLU A 109 -5.95 7.70 6.22
C GLU A 109 -5.96 8.36 7.61
N CYS A 110 -5.31 7.75 8.61
CA CYS A 110 -5.14 8.34 9.94
C CYS A 110 -4.30 9.63 9.88
N LEU A 111 -3.18 9.62 9.17
CA LEU A 111 -2.34 10.82 8.98
C LEU A 111 -3.11 11.95 8.29
N THR A 112 -3.91 11.64 7.27
CA THR A 112 -4.74 12.64 6.58
C THR A 112 -5.75 13.27 7.56
N LYS A 113 -6.41 12.45 8.40
CA LYS A 113 -7.33 12.97 9.42
C LYS A 113 -6.63 13.84 10.45
N MET A 114 -5.45 13.44 10.92
CA MET A 114 -4.66 14.25 11.85
C MET A 114 -4.26 15.59 11.24
N HIS A 115 -3.88 15.59 9.96
CA HIS A 115 -3.54 16.83 9.25
C HIS A 115 -4.74 17.78 9.12
N GLN A 116 -5.94 17.24 8.86
CA GLN A 116 -7.18 18.03 8.83
C GLN A 116 -7.48 18.68 10.19
N VAL A 117 -7.33 17.94 11.30
CA VAL A 117 -7.53 18.47 12.65
C VAL A 117 -6.50 19.55 12.98
N MET A 118 -5.22 19.31 12.68
CA MET A 118 -4.16 20.30 12.90
C MET A 118 -4.42 21.59 12.09
N SER A 119 -4.88 21.50 10.84
CA SER A 119 -5.21 22.68 10.04
C SER A 119 -6.39 23.48 10.62
N LEU A 120 -7.35 22.83 11.29
CA LEU A 120 -8.44 23.52 11.98
C LEU A 120 -7.95 24.28 13.20
N GLU A 121 -7.09 23.67 14.02
CA GLU A 121 -6.47 24.34 15.18
C GLU A 121 -5.56 25.52 14.78
N GLU A 122 -4.93 25.45 13.61
CA GLU A 122 -4.14 26.55 13.07
C GLU A 122 -5.04 27.71 12.61
N VAL A 123 -6.18 27.42 11.99
CA VAL A 123 -7.19 28.43 11.62
C VAL A 123 -7.81 29.09 12.86
N GLU A 124 -8.13 28.31 13.91
CA GLU A 124 -8.68 28.82 15.17
C GLU A 124 -7.70 29.78 15.86
N ARG A 125 -6.41 29.42 15.92
CA ARG A 125 -5.36 30.31 16.44
C ARG A 125 -5.26 31.63 15.69
N ILE A 126 -5.32 31.61 14.36
CA ILE A 126 -5.28 32.83 13.55
C ILE A 126 -6.52 33.69 13.84
N MET A 127 -7.70 33.08 13.97
CA MET A 127 -8.91 33.83 14.31
C MET A 127 -8.82 34.48 15.70
N ASP A 128 -8.33 33.76 16.70
CA ASP A 128 -8.12 34.30 18.05
C ASP A 128 -7.13 35.48 18.03
N GLU A 129 -5.99 35.34 17.36
CA GLU A 129 -5.02 36.43 17.20
C GLU A 129 -5.60 37.65 16.48
N THR A 130 -6.43 37.44 15.44
CA THR A 130 -7.10 38.55 14.75
C THR A 130 -8.19 39.19 15.60
N HIS A 131 -8.92 38.41 16.41
CA HIS A 131 -9.94 38.93 17.31
C HIS A 131 -9.29 39.79 18.40
N ASP A 132 -8.22 39.29 19.01
CA ASP A 132 -7.44 40.03 20.01
C ASP A 132 -6.87 41.33 19.43
N ALA A 133 -6.36 41.32 18.20
CA ALA A 133 -5.88 42.52 17.52
C ALA A 133 -6.99 43.54 17.25
N VAL A 134 -8.18 43.08 16.85
CA VAL A 134 -9.36 43.94 16.63
C VAL A 134 -9.87 44.53 17.94
N GLU A 135 -9.92 43.75 19.02
CA GLU A 135 -10.30 44.24 20.36
C GLU A 135 -9.26 45.20 20.92
N TYR A 136 -7.97 44.95 20.74
CA TYR A 136 -6.92 45.91 21.09
C TYR A 136 -7.06 47.23 20.31
N GLN A 137 -7.35 47.16 19.01
CA GLN A 137 -7.63 48.35 18.21
C GLN A 137 -8.88 49.09 18.70
N ARG A 138 -9.96 48.37 19.05
CA ARG A 138 -11.16 48.98 19.64
C ARG A 138 -10.89 49.62 20.99
N GLN A 139 -10.06 49.00 21.84
CA GLN A 139 -9.64 49.60 23.10
C GLN A 139 -8.82 50.87 22.88
N ILE A 140 -7.94 50.90 21.87
CA ILE A 140 -7.25 52.11 21.45
C ILE A 140 -8.27 53.17 20.99
N ASP A 141 -9.21 52.80 20.13
CA ASP A 141 -10.22 53.72 19.59
C ASP A 141 -11.15 54.25 20.70
N GLU A 142 -11.50 53.43 21.71
CA GLU A 142 -12.31 53.82 22.86
C GLU A 142 -11.53 54.70 23.85
N LEU A 143 -10.24 54.41 24.08
CA LEU A 143 -9.34 55.27 24.86
C LEU A 143 -9.14 56.62 24.17
N LEU A 144 -9.01 56.64 22.84
CA LEU A 144 -8.90 57.86 22.04
C LEU A 144 -10.23 58.64 22.03
N ALA A 145 -11.38 57.96 21.89
CA ALA A 145 -12.69 58.60 21.89
C ALA A 145 -13.15 59.08 23.28
N GLY A 146 -12.66 58.45 24.35
CA GLY A 146 -12.92 58.84 25.75
C GLY A 146 -12.14 60.07 26.22
N GLY A 147 -11.08 60.45 25.49
CA GLY A 147 -10.44 61.76 25.62
C GLY A 147 -11.16 62.77 24.76
N SER A 148 -11.78 63.79 25.35
CA SER A 148 -12.31 64.92 24.59
C SER A 148 -11.14 65.66 23.94
N PHE A 149 -10.78 65.30 22.71
CA PHE A 149 -9.88 66.12 21.89
C PHE A 149 -10.49 67.52 21.80
N THR A 150 -9.74 68.51 22.26
CA THR A 150 -10.17 69.90 22.09
C THR A 150 -9.91 70.31 20.65
N GLN A 151 -10.62 71.34 20.17
CA GLN A 151 -10.47 71.82 18.79
C GLN A 151 -9.03 72.27 18.49
N GLU A 152 -8.28 72.69 19.51
CA GLU A 152 -6.85 73.03 19.43
C GLU A 152 -5.95 71.79 19.24
N ASP A 153 -6.33 70.64 19.81
CA ASP A 153 -5.59 69.38 19.64
C ASP A 153 -5.78 68.80 18.22
N GLU A 154 -6.99 68.91 17.66
CA GLU A 154 -7.26 68.49 16.28
C GLU A 154 -6.47 69.32 15.26
N ASP A 155 -6.38 70.64 15.46
CA ASP A 155 -5.61 71.54 14.59
C ASP A 155 -4.10 71.27 14.69
N ALA A 156 -3.57 71.01 15.89
CA ALA A 156 -2.15 70.66 16.08
C ALA A 156 -1.80 69.31 15.43
N ILE A 157 -2.68 68.31 15.52
CA ILE A 157 -2.51 67.00 14.87
C ILE A 157 -2.55 67.14 13.35
N LEU A 158 -3.45 67.97 12.81
CA LEU A 158 -3.52 68.24 11.36
C LEU A 158 -2.26 68.94 10.85
N GLU A 159 -1.67 69.83 11.64
CA GLU A 159 -0.41 70.50 11.31
C GLU A 159 0.77 69.52 11.32
N GLU A 160 0.88 68.67 12.35
CA GLU A 160 1.90 67.60 12.41
C GLU A 160 1.76 66.57 11.28
N LEU A 161 0.52 66.17 10.95
CA LEU A 161 0.23 65.23 9.86
C LEU A 161 0.60 65.84 8.49
N ASN A 162 0.34 67.14 8.28
CA ASN A 162 0.78 67.85 7.08
C ASN A 162 2.30 67.94 6.99
N GLU A 163 3.00 68.18 8.10
CA GLU A 163 4.46 68.15 8.12
C GLU A 163 5.04 66.77 7.76
N ILE A 164 4.49 65.70 8.31
CA ILE A 164 4.93 64.33 8.02
C ILE A 164 4.64 64.01 6.54
N THR A 165 3.46 64.36 6.03
CA THR A 165 3.08 64.09 4.64
C THR A 165 3.94 64.88 3.63
N GLN A 166 4.43 66.06 3.99
CA GLN A 166 5.42 66.79 3.19
C GLN A 166 6.84 66.21 3.28
N LYS A 167 7.20 65.59 4.41
CA LYS A 167 8.50 64.95 4.63
C LYS A 167 8.61 63.54 4.06
N VAL A 168 7.48 62.86 3.80
CA VAL A 168 7.46 61.58 3.08
C VAL A 168 7.31 61.85 1.58
N PRO A 169 8.35 61.67 0.74
CA PRO A 169 8.16 61.71 -0.70
C PRO A 169 7.15 60.63 -1.05
N VAL A 170 6.14 60.97 -1.87
CA VAL A 170 5.18 60.02 -2.48
C VAL A 170 5.98 58.96 -3.22
N LYS A 171 6.39 57.91 -2.50
CA LYS A 171 7.16 56.80 -3.04
C LYS A 171 6.13 55.77 -3.48
N ASN A 172 5.79 55.90 -4.75
CA ASN A 172 5.27 54.87 -5.65
C ASN A 172 4.39 53.80 -5.00
N ARG A 173 3.08 54.00 -5.18
CA ARG A 173 2.08 52.94 -5.20
C ARG A 173 2.66 51.73 -5.96
N PRO A 174 2.82 50.53 -5.34
CA PRO A 174 3.17 49.35 -6.11
C PRO A 174 2.01 49.09 -7.08
N GLU A 175 2.35 49.00 -8.36
CA GLU A 175 1.42 48.61 -9.43
C GLU A 175 0.69 47.32 -9.02
N GLN A 176 -0.64 47.36 -9.10
CA GLN A 176 -1.44 46.15 -9.00
C GLN A 176 -1.03 45.22 -10.16
N PRO A 177 -0.80 43.92 -9.92
CA PRO A 177 -0.59 42.98 -11.02
C PRO A 177 -1.88 42.91 -11.84
N GLU A 178 -1.76 43.11 -13.15
CA GLU A 178 -2.88 43.07 -14.10
C GLU A 178 -3.65 41.74 -14.00
N PRO A 179 -4.98 41.75 -14.20
CA PRO A 179 -5.75 40.53 -14.28
C PRO A 179 -5.34 39.80 -15.56
N VAL A 180 -4.81 38.58 -15.40
CA VAL A 180 -4.49 37.69 -16.52
C VAL A 180 -5.78 37.41 -17.29
N ALA A 181 -5.95 38.06 -18.43
CA ALA A 181 -7.08 37.83 -19.33
C ALA A 181 -6.90 36.46 -20.00
N ALA A 182 -7.91 35.62 -19.83
CA ALA A 182 -8.05 34.37 -20.54
C ALA A 182 -8.22 34.62 -22.05
N SER A 183 -7.40 33.94 -22.87
CA SER A 183 -7.73 33.41 -24.21
C SER A 183 -6.61 32.49 -24.68
#